data_AF-A0AA37GJM2-F1
#
_entry.id   AF-A0AA37GJM2-F1
#
_cell.length_a   1.000
_cell.length_b   1.000
_cell.length_c   1.000
_cell.angle_alpha   90.00
_cell.angle_beta   90.00
_cell.angle_gamma   90.00
#
_symmetry.space_group_name_H-M   'P 1'
#
loop_
_entity.id
_entity.type
_entity.pdbx_description
1 polymer ?
#
loop_
_entity_poly.entity_id
_entity_poly.type
_entity_poly.pdbx_seq_one_letter_code
_entity_poly.pdbx_strand_id
1 'polypeptide(L)'
;MGARRVLDLGTGTGIWSVEYEPGGYFEAQDMALPLGCDDGTLTVDSDLWKWVLLVMEGMEKFGRPVSAAQQWKQLMEAAGFVDVVETIYKWPTNRWPRDKHYKEIGMWSLENMDQALEPATLAPLTRALGWSYEEVIVLVNTLYTAANLTDR
;
A
#
# COMPACT_ATOMS: atom_id res chain seq x y z
N MET A 1 28.38 22.57 12.17
CA MET A 1 28.19 21.17 12.62
C MET A 1 26.69 20.91 12.60
N GLY A 2 26.18 20.48 11.44
CA GLY A 2 24.75 20.37 11.17
C GLY A 2 24.20 19.02 11.62
N ALA A 3 23.00 19.02 12.19
CA ALA A 3 22.29 17.80 12.50
C ALA A 3 21.92 17.08 11.19
N ARG A 4 22.57 15.95 10.91
CA ARG A 4 22.14 14.94 9.93
C ARG A 4 21.11 14.04 10.60
N ARG A 5 19.90 14.54 10.83
CA ARG A 5 18.80 13.70 11.33
C ARG A 5 17.87 13.43 10.16
N VAL A 6 17.90 12.19 9.69
CA VAL A 6 16.91 11.66 8.74
C VAL A 6 15.78 11.11 9.60
N LEU A 7 14.56 11.54 9.30
CA LEU A 7 13.36 10.93 9.86
C LEU A 7 12.77 10.02 8.80
N ASP A 8 12.74 8.72 9.11
CA ASP A 8 12.09 7.69 8.32
C ASP A 8 10.67 7.48 8.86
N LEU A 9 9.67 7.73 8.02
CA LEU A 9 8.26 7.46 8.32
C LEU A 9 7.77 6.30 7.45
N GLY A 10 7.59 5.14 8.09
CA GLY A 10 6.90 3.97 7.51
C GLY A 10 5.37 4.11 7.53
N THR A 11 4.70 3.15 6.88
CA THR A 11 3.27 3.09 6.47
C THR A 11 2.18 3.14 7.56
N GLY A 12 2.42 3.80 8.69
CA GLY A 12 1.36 4.21 9.61
C GLY A 12 0.70 5.50 9.11
N THR A 13 -0.63 5.51 8.96
CA THR A 13 -1.47 6.65 8.49
C THR A 13 -1.48 7.89 9.41
N GLY A 14 -0.33 8.26 10.00
CA GLY A 14 -0.17 9.42 10.86
C GLY A 14 1.10 10.19 10.50
N ILE A 15 0.93 11.28 9.75
CA ILE A 15 1.88 12.39 9.78
C ILE A 15 1.56 13.17 11.05
N TRP A 16 2.36 12.98 12.08
CA TRP A 16 2.39 13.88 13.23
C TRP A 16 3.50 14.89 12.99
N SER A 17 3.18 16.17 13.08
CA SER A 17 4.08 17.29 12.80
C SER A 17 5.48 17.05 13.37
N VAL A 18 6.49 17.14 12.50
CA VAL A 18 7.89 17.16 12.93
C VAL A 18 8.51 18.46 12.49
N GLU A 19 8.97 19.24 13.46
CA GLU A 19 9.94 20.31 13.22
C GLU A 19 11.21 19.68 12.65
N TYR A 20 11.46 19.90 11.37
CA TYR A 20 12.78 19.61 10.78
C TYR A 20 13.64 20.88 10.88
N GLU A 21 14.89 20.71 11.31
CA GLU A 21 15.87 21.79 11.31
C GLU A 21 16.20 22.20 9.86
N PRO A 22 16.48 23.48 9.57
CA PRO A 22 16.96 23.91 8.26
C PRO A 22 18.14 23.03 7.79
N GLY A 23 17.97 22.40 6.62
CA GLY A 23 18.95 21.47 6.04
C GLY A 23 18.77 19.99 6.39
N GLY A 24 17.69 19.62 7.10
CA GLY A 24 17.28 18.23 7.30
C GLY A 24 16.65 17.59 6.05
N TYR A 25 16.59 16.25 6.04
CA TYR A 25 15.94 15.47 4.98
C TYR A 25 14.65 14.86 5.51
N PHE A 26 13.62 14.87 4.67
CA PHE A 26 12.37 14.15 4.90
C PHE A 26 12.31 12.95 3.96
N GLU A 27 12.05 11.77 4.51
CA GLU A 27 11.86 10.55 3.74
C GLU A 27 10.50 9.94 4.10
N ALA A 28 9.77 9.51 3.07
CA ALA A 28 8.52 8.80 3.23
C ALA A 28 8.48 7.63 2.23
N GLN A 29 7.94 6.50 2.69
CA GLN A 29 7.74 5.30 1.87
C GLN A 29 6.32 4.78 2.05
N ASP A 30 5.64 4.48 0.94
CA ASP A 30 4.30 3.89 0.95
C ASP A 30 4.04 3.05 -0.30
N MET A 31 2.99 2.23 -0.25
CA MET A 31 2.51 1.44 -1.36
C MET A 31 1.81 2.33 -2.39
N ALA A 32 2.19 2.19 -3.66
CA ALA A 32 1.47 2.81 -4.75
C ALA A 32 0.22 1.97 -5.10
N LEU A 33 -0.97 2.46 -4.73
CA LEU A 33 -2.25 1.85 -5.09
C LEU A 33 -2.93 2.61 -6.25
N PRO A 34 -3.64 1.92 -7.17
CA PRO A 34 -3.96 0.48 -7.15
C PRO A 34 -2.76 -0.40 -7.51
N LEU A 35 -2.85 -1.70 -7.15
CA LEU A 35 -1.78 -2.68 -7.39
C LEU A 35 -1.40 -2.77 -8.87
N GLY A 36 -0.09 -2.81 -9.14
CA GLY A 36 0.46 -3.09 -10.47
C GLY A 36 0.56 -4.58 -10.78
N CYS A 37 0.66 -4.91 -12.07
CA CYS A 37 0.85 -6.28 -12.54
C CYS A 37 1.69 -6.26 -13.83
N ASP A 38 2.77 -7.05 -13.86
CA ASP A 38 3.70 -7.09 -14.98
C ASP A 38 3.32 -8.13 -16.05
N ASP A 39 2.53 -9.16 -15.71
CA ASP A 39 2.21 -10.30 -16.59
C ASP A 39 0.76 -10.27 -17.13
N GLY A 40 -0.01 -9.25 -16.76
CA GLY A 40 -1.40 -9.06 -17.21
C GLY A 40 -2.43 -9.99 -16.59
N THR A 41 -2.05 -10.78 -15.57
CA THR A 41 -2.97 -11.71 -14.88
C THR A 41 -3.95 -10.99 -13.95
N LEU A 42 -3.59 -9.80 -13.45
CA LEU A 42 -4.50 -8.94 -12.68
C LEU A 42 -5.36 -8.11 -13.65
N THR A 43 -6.61 -8.53 -13.80
CA THR A 43 -7.58 -7.87 -14.68
C THR A 43 -8.61 -7.10 -13.86
N VAL A 44 -9.39 -6.24 -14.52
CA VAL A 44 -10.48 -5.50 -13.86
C VAL A 44 -11.57 -6.42 -13.27
N ASP A 45 -11.67 -7.64 -13.77
CA ASP A 45 -12.63 -8.64 -13.30
C ASP A 45 -12.09 -9.48 -12.13
N SER A 46 -10.78 -9.41 -11.84
CA SER A 46 -10.15 -10.14 -10.75
C SER A 46 -10.68 -9.67 -9.39
N ASP A 47 -10.99 -10.61 -8.50
CA ASP A 47 -11.50 -10.28 -7.16
C ASP A 47 -10.53 -9.41 -6.37
N LEU A 48 -9.22 -9.64 -6.52
CA LEU A 48 -8.17 -8.81 -5.92
C LEU A 48 -8.24 -7.36 -6.42
N TRP A 49 -8.50 -7.14 -7.71
CA TRP A 49 -8.62 -5.80 -8.28
C TRP A 49 -9.83 -5.07 -7.71
N LYS A 50 -10.99 -5.74 -7.69
CA LYS A 50 -12.24 -5.19 -7.13
C LYS A 50 -12.07 -4.87 -5.65
N TRP A 51 -11.42 -5.76 -4.89
CA TRP A 51 -11.12 -5.55 -3.48
C TRP A 51 -10.27 -4.30 -3.24
N VAL A 52 -9.18 -4.10 -4.01
CA VAL A 52 -8.34 -2.88 -3.89
C VAL A 52 -9.21 -1.63 -4.08
N LEU A 53 -10.07 -1.61 -5.10
CA LEU A 53 -10.94 -0.46 -5.36
C LEU A 53 -11.96 -0.21 -4.23
N LEU A 54 -12.54 -1.26 -3.66
CA LEU A 54 -13.45 -1.13 -2.50
C LEU A 54 -12.74 -0.57 -1.27
N VAL A 55 -11.53 -1.05 -0.98
CA VAL A 55 -10.73 -0.51 0.12
C VAL A 55 -10.38 0.95 -0.13
N MET A 56 -9.95 1.31 -1.36
CA MET A 56 -9.67 2.69 -1.73
C MET A 56 -10.92 3.58 -1.55
N GLU A 57 -12.10 3.16 -2.02
CA GLU A 57 -13.34 3.90 -1.83
C GLU A 57 -13.68 4.11 -0.35
N GLY A 58 -13.57 3.06 0.46
CA GLY A 58 -13.82 3.16 1.90
C GLY A 58 -12.85 4.13 2.60
N MET A 59 -11.57 4.11 2.20
CA MET A 59 -10.54 5.00 2.75
C MET A 59 -10.72 6.46 2.33
N GLU A 60 -11.19 6.71 1.11
CA GLU A 60 -11.61 8.05 0.66
C GLU A 60 -12.74 8.61 1.53
N LYS A 61 -13.76 7.80 1.87
CA LYS A 61 -14.85 8.22 2.77
C LYS A 61 -14.39 8.54 4.19
N PHE A 62 -13.28 7.95 4.64
CA PHE A 62 -12.64 8.33 5.90
C PHE A 62 -11.78 9.60 5.81
N GLY A 63 -11.64 10.20 4.63
CA GLY A 63 -10.73 11.33 4.40
C GLY A 63 -9.26 10.94 4.49
N ARG A 64 -8.93 9.67 4.25
CA ARG A 64 -7.57 9.12 4.31
C ARG A 64 -7.23 8.37 3.00
N PRO A 65 -7.14 9.07 1.86
CA PRO A 65 -6.86 8.45 0.57
C PRO A 65 -5.53 7.70 0.59
N VAL A 66 -5.55 6.43 0.19
CA VAL A 66 -4.34 5.58 0.07
C VAL A 66 -3.67 5.66 -1.31
N SER A 67 -4.13 6.60 -2.15
CA SER A 67 -3.59 6.89 -3.48
C SER A 67 -2.53 8.00 -3.48
N ALA A 68 -2.31 8.64 -2.31
CA ALA A 68 -1.50 9.84 -2.18
C ALA A 68 -0.01 9.64 -2.53
N ALA A 69 0.52 8.43 -2.32
CA ALA A 69 1.93 8.09 -2.56
C ALA A 69 2.40 8.47 -3.97
N GLN A 70 1.54 8.31 -4.98
CA GLN A 70 1.84 8.63 -6.38
C GLN A 70 1.99 10.14 -6.66
N GLN A 71 1.61 10.99 -5.70
CA GLN A 71 1.62 12.45 -5.82
C GLN A 71 2.64 13.11 -4.88
N TRP A 72 3.37 12.32 -4.09
CA TRP A 72 4.23 12.85 -3.03
C TRP A 72 5.32 13.75 -3.55
N LYS A 73 5.97 13.41 -4.66
CA LYS A 73 6.99 14.28 -5.25
C LYS A 73 6.44 15.68 -5.54
N GLN A 74 5.30 15.76 -6.22
CA GLN A 74 4.66 17.03 -6.56
C GLN A 74 4.20 17.78 -5.31
N LEU A 75 3.68 17.07 -4.31
CA LEU A 75 3.26 17.65 -3.03
C LEU A 75 4.44 18.22 -2.23
N MET A 76 5.58 17.52 -2.21
CA MET A 76 6.80 17.99 -1.55
C MET A 76 7.38 19.22 -2.24
N GLU A 77 7.46 19.21 -3.56
CA GLU A 77 7.90 20.38 -4.35
C GLU A 77 6.98 21.58 -4.10
N ALA A 78 5.66 21.37 -4.12
CA ALA A 78 4.67 22.41 -3.83
C ALA A 78 4.73 22.94 -2.40
N ALA A 79 5.13 22.10 -1.44
CA ALA A 79 5.37 22.49 -0.05
C ALA A 79 6.70 23.25 0.16
N GLY A 80 7.54 23.37 -0.87
CA GLY A 80 8.79 24.13 -0.83
C GLY A 80 10.03 23.31 -0.47
N PHE A 81 9.94 21.97 -0.48
CA PHE A 81 11.13 21.13 -0.40
C PHE A 81 12.00 21.29 -1.65
N VAL A 82 13.31 21.19 -1.46
CA VAL A 82 14.31 21.21 -2.53
C VAL A 82 14.98 19.84 -2.62
N ASP A 83 15.65 19.57 -3.75
CA ASP A 83 16.35 18.30 -4.00
C ASP A 83 15.46 17.05 -3.84
N VAL A 84 14.18 17.16 -4.23
CA VAL A 84 13.19 16.07 -4.10
C VAL A 84 13.53 14.91 -5.04
N VAL A 85 13.78 13.74 -4.47
CA VAL A 85 14.05 12.49 -5.19
C VAL A 85 12.91 11.52 -4.97
N GLU A 86 12.40 10.93 -6.05
CA GLU A 86 11.43 9.84 -6.01
C GLU A 86 12.09 8.56 -6.52
N THR A 87 11.91 7.47 -5.77
CA THR A 87 12.39 6.15 -6.17
C THR A 87 11.23 5.15 -6.13
N ILE A 88 10.91 4.57 -7.29
CA ILE A 88 9.84 3.58 -7.42
C ILE A 88 10.45 2.18 -7.40
N TYR A 89 10.04 1.37 -6.42
CA TYR A 89 10.48 -0.01 -6.30
C TYR A 89 9.39 -0.97 -6.78
N LYS A 90 9.79 -2.07 -7.44
CA LYS A 90 8.90 -3.21 -7.64
C LYS A 90 8.83 -4.00 -6.35
N TRP A 91 7.62 -4.17 -5.83
CA TRP A 91 7.37 -4.86 -4.58
C TRP A 91 6.40 -6.03 -4.81
N PRO A 92 6.90 -7.25 -5.11
CA PRO A 92 6.06 -8.40 -5.39
C PRO A 92 5.23 -8.79 -4.17
N THR A 93 4.02 -9.30 -4.40
CA THR A 93 3.09 -9.75 -3.34
C THR A 93 2.98 -11.27 -3.29
N ASN A 94 3.76 -12.00 -4.09
CA ASN A 94 3.70 -13.46 -4.21
C ASN A 94 5.09 -14.07 -4.47
N ARG A 95 5.15 -15.41 -4.53
CA ARG A 95 6.39 -16.18 -4.69
C ARG A 95 6.80 -16.41 -6.16
N TRP A 96 6.06 -15.86 -7.12
CA TRP A 96 6.25 -16.16 -8.55
C TRP A 96 7.49 -15.55 -9.21
N PRO A 97 8.04 -14.38 -8.78
CA PRO A 97 9.24 -13.84 -9.41
C PRO A 97 10.34 -14.90 -9.50
N ARG A 98 10.97 -15.02 -10.68
CA ARG A 98 12.06 -16.00 -10.88
C ARG A 98 13.36 -15.55 -10.23
N ASP A 99 13.59 -14.25 -10.23
CA ASP A 99 14.75 -13.65 -9.58
C ASP A 99 14.72 -13.93 -8.07
N LYS A 100 15.84 -14.39 -7.52
CA LYS A 100 15.92 -14.84 -6.13
C LYS A 100 15.61 -13.71 -5.14
N HIS A 101 16.07 -12.50 -5.41
CA HIS A 101 15.86 -11.35 -4.53
C HIS A 101 14.38 -10.96 -4.49
N TYR A 102 13.73 -10.84 -5.66
CA TYR A 102 12.31 -10.52 -5.72
C TYR A 102 11.40 -11.64 -5.21
N LYS A 103 11.82 -12.91 -5.37
CA LYS A 103 11.11 -14.06 -4.78
C LYS A 103 11.11 -13.98 -3.26
N GLU A 104 12.23 -13.61 -2.65
CA GLU A 104 12.36 -13.46 -1.21
C GLU A 104 11.49 -12.31 -0.69
N ILE A 105 11.54 -11.13 -1.34
CA ILE A 105 10.65 -10.00 -1.01
C ILE A 105 9.18 -10.41 -1.13
N GLY A 106 8.82 -11.08 -2.21
CA GLY A 106 7.45 -11.52 -2.46
C GLY A 106 6.95 -12.55 -1.45
N MET A 107 7.82 -13.44 -0.97
CA MET A 107 7.51 -14.35 0.13
C MET A 107 7.19 -13.62 1.43
N TRP A 108 8.00 -12.64 1.82
CA TRP A 108 7.77 -11.85 3.03
C TRP A 108 6.53 -10.96 2.91
N SER A 109 6.30 -10.41 1.73
CA SER A 109 5.14 -9.57 1.45
C SER A 109 3.85 -10.37 1.46
N LEU A 110 3.87 -11.62 0.96
CA LEU A 110 2.74 -12.54 1.03
C LEU A 110 2.39 -12.87 2.48
N GLU A 111 3.39 -13.20 3.31
CA GLU A 111 3.17 -13.47 4.75
C GLU A 111 2.58 -12.25 5.47
N ASN A 112 3.07 -11.05 5.16
CA ASN A 112 2.53 -9.81 5.72
C ASN A 112 1.06 -9.60 5.28
N MET A 113 0.79 -9.75 3.98
CA MET A 113 -0.55 -9.58 3.42
C MET A 113 -1.53 -10.61 3.99
N ASP A 114 -1.10 -11.85 4.22
CA ASP A 114 -1.94 -12.91 4.78
C ASP A 114 -2.54 -12.49 6.13
N GLN A 115 -1.73 -11.85 6.97
CA GLN A 115 -2.15 -11.36 8.28
C GLN A 115 -2.88 -10.01 8.21
N ALA A 116 -2.61 -9.20 7.18
CA ALA A 116 -3.16 -7.85 7.02
C ALA A 116 -4.49 -7.79 6.26
N LEU A 117 -4.82 -8.81 5.45
CA LEU A 117 -5.93 -8.77 4.51
C LEU A 117 -7.28 -8.53 5.21
N GLU A 118 -7.66 -9.38 6.16
CA GLU A 118 -8.90 -9.22 6.91
C GLU A 118 -8.99 -7.87 7.66
N PRO A 119 -8.02 -7.48 8.52
CA PRO A 119 -8.12 -6.23 9.26
C PRO A 119 -8.09 -4.98 8.37
N ALA A 120 -7.35 -5.00 7.25
CA ALA A 120 -7.35 -3.91 6.29
C ALA A 120 -8.70 -3.76 5.55
N THR A 121 -9.47 -4.84 5.44
CA THR A 121 -10.76 -4.86 4.75
C THR A 121 -11.92 -4.47 5.67
N LEU A 122 -11.87 -4.89 6.93
CA LEU A 122 -12.98 -4.76 7.88
C LEU A 122 -13.46 -3.32 8.05
N ALA A 123 -12.57 -2.40 8.44
CA ALA A 123 -12.99 -1.03 8.74
C ALA A 123 -13.50 -0.28 7.49
N PRO A 124 -12.81 -0.28 6.33
CA PRO A 124 -13.30 0.36 5.12
C PRO A 124 -14.65 -0.18 4.66
N LEU A 125 -14.84 -1.50 4.59
CA LEU A 125 -16.06 -2.06 4.02
C LEU A 125 -17.24 -1.96 5.01
N THR A 126 -17.03 -2.21 6.30
CA THR A 126 -18.15 -2.16 7.27
C THR A 126 -18.53 -0.73 7.65
N ARG A 127 -17.56 0.09 8.07
CA ARG A 127 -17.85 1.42 8.65
C ARG A 127 -18.03 2.52 7.61
N ALA A 128 -17.39 2.41 6.44
CA ALA A 128 -17.53 3.40 5.36
C ALA A 128 -18.48 2.95 4.24
N LEU A 129 -18.51 1.66 3.89
CA LEU A 129 -19.37 1.14 2.81
C LEU A 129 -20.64 0.44 3.29
N GLY A 130 -20.79 0.21 4.60
CA GLY A 130 -22.01 -0.34 5.19
C GLY A 130 -22.20 -1.84 4.99
N TRP A 131 -21.17 -2.57 4.60
CA TRP A 131 -21.22 -4.03 4.48
C TRP A 131 -21.40 -4.68 5.85
N SER A 132 -22.05 -5.85 5.88
CA SER A 132 -22.08 -6.68 7.07
C SER A 132 -20.71 -7.34 7.30
N TYR A 133 -20.46 -7.78 8.55
CA TYR A 133 -19.26 -8.53 8.87
C TYR A 133 -19.17 -9.82 8.03
N GLU A 134 -20.28 -10.52 7.87
CA GLU A 134 -20.38 -11.76 7.10
C GLU A 134 -20.02 -11.56 5.62
N GLU A 135 -20.49 -10.48 5.00
CA GLU A 135 -20.13 -10.13 3.61
C GLU A 135 -18.62 -9.91 3.46
N VAL A 136 -17.99 -9.23 4.44
CA VAL A 136 -16.54 -9.02 4.44
C VAL A 136 -15.78 -10.34 4.59
N ILE A 137 -16.20 -11.21 5.50
CA ILE A 137 -15.54 -12.52 5.68
C ILE A 137 -15.67 -13.40 4.44
N VAL A 138 -16.82 -13.37 3.75
CA VAL A 138 -16.97 -14.07 2.46
C VAL A 138 -15.98 -13.53 1.43
N LEU A 139 -15.88 -12.20 1.27
CA LEU A 139 -14.93 -11.58 0.35
C LEU A 139 -13.48 -11.98 0.68
N VAL A 140 -13.08 -11.86 1.95
CA VAL A 140 -11.72 -12.19 2.41
C VAL A 140 -11.39 -13.66 2.13
N ASN A 141 -12.32 -14.59 2.39
CA ASN A 141 -12.11 -16.01 2.08
C ASN A 141 -11.99 -16.28 0.57
N THR A 142 -12.75 -15.57 -0.26
CA THR A 142 -12.59 -15.62 -1.72
C THR A 142 -11.20 -15.16 -2.13
N LEU A 143 -10.71 -14.07 -1.54
CA LEU A 143 -9.38 -13.53 -1.82
C LEU A 143 -8.25 -14.47 -1.39
N TYR A 144 -8.33 -15.11 -0.21
CA TYR A 144 -7.36 -16.13 0.20
C TYR A 144 -7.32 -17.30 -0.78
N THR A 145 -8.49 -17.73 -1.26
CA THR A 145 -8.57 -18.79 -2.27
C THR A 145 -7.92 -18.34 -3.58
N ALA A 146 -8.24 -17.15 -4.07
CA ALA A 146 -7.67 -16.59 -5.30
C ALA A 146 -6.15 -16.37 -5.21
N ALA A 147 -5.66 -15.89 -4.06
CA ALA A 147 -4.24 -15.68 -3.82
C ALA A 147 -3.45 -17.00 -3.75
N ASN A 148 -4.04 -18.05 -3.14
CA ASN A 148 -3.43 -19.37 -2.99
C ASN A 148 -3.57 -20.28 -4.23
N LEU A 149 -4.42 -19.96 -5.21
CA LEU A 149 -4.61 -20.74 -6.45
C LEU A 149 -3.44 -20.64 -7.45
N THR A 150 -2.33 -20.04 -7.05
CA THR A 150 -1.22 -19.68 -7.93
C THR A 150 0.11 -20.36 -7.57
N ASP A 151 0.06 -21.47 -6.84
CA ASP A 151 1.16 -22.44 -6.71
C ASP A 151 1.49 -23.17 -8.05
N ARG A 152 1.30 -22.50 -9.20
CA ARG A 152 1.63 -23.02 -10.52
C ARG A 152 3.07 -22.72 -10.92
#